data_AF-A0AAE3EST1-F1
#
_entry.id   AF-A0AAE3EST1-F1
#
_cell.length_a   1.000
_cell.length_b   1.000
_cell.length_c   1.000
_cell.angle_alpha   90.00
_cell.angle_beta   90.00
_cell.angle_gamma   90.00
#
_symmetry.space_group_name_H-M   'P 1'
#
loop_
_entity.id
_entity.type
_entity.pdbx_description
1 polymer ?
#
loop_
_entity_poly.entity_id
_entity_poly.type
_entity_poly.pdbx_seq_one_letter_code
_entity_poly.pdbx_strand_id
1 'polypeptide(L)'
;MISDKIKNLFSFIDFLHANISNFKEYDEVINDYRVLIKQANDLNHEQDYSDKIQYNKLANEIDEKYKILKNNVIDLIEVKINELNVCDFENLNTIYNWNISEIDKLKYDFNENDINEILKCESKYIEYRLSTKINYLSKPERLNSYLDKLFKGLFTFFSPDKIENKQVSKNEIFELTIENLKNYGLSSIQAIEFYEAKGTLQCDEGNFFVMENKVYTGIEFFRQTCFNNGELKFPFNCPNLFPEYFDLALNEYRQEQKQILGKLYNESDQLKKFVNVQIKFMQSRIEAQKEYLLKHKYHKYKNREKEIIVCEAYIQYLKRKIDESQETETNKHDEVLLKNCKPKIFKNDLGFTLFTKMFELYKDENKDNANFSFLFFAMKKDFLVCSQVDFVNFLQSENYDRNINKIDSRQWRLDLSGNNKSKLYNSIKDQLQKKHKKSTI
;
A
#
# COMPACT_ATOMS: atom_id res chain seq x y z
N MET A 1 21.53 36.98 -24.90
CA MET A 1 22.17 37.52 -23.68
C MET A 1 21.13 37.91 -22.64
N ILE A 2 21.47 37.91 -21.34
CA ILE A 2 20.56 38.33 -20.26
C ILE A 2 20.16 39.81 -20.45
N SER A 3 18.86 40.05 -20.65
CA SER A 3 18.29 41.40 -20.80
C SER A 3 18.20 42.12 -19.45
N ASP A 4 18.13 43.45 -19.46
CA ASP A 4 18.03 44.24 -18.23
C ASP A 4 16.79 43.88 -17.39
N LYS A 5 15.72 43.42 -18.04
CA LYS A 5 14.54 42.91 -17.34
C LYS A 5 14.84 41.64 -16.54
N ILE A 6 15.58 40.70 -17.13
CA ILE A 6 16.03 39.50 -16.40
C ILE A 6 17.05 39.87 -15.32
N LYS A 7 17.94 40.84 -15.56
CA LYS A 7 18.87 41.33 -14.51
C LYS A 7 18.13 41.91 -13.32
N ASN A 8 17.05 42.65 -13.54
CA ASN A 8 16.21 43.17 -12.46
C ASN A 8 15.55 42.02 -11.68
N LEU A 9 15.05 40.99 -12.38
CA LEU A 9 14.50 39.80 -11.73
C LEU A 9 15.56 39.07 -10.90
N PHE A 10 16.80 38.93 -11.39
CA PHE A 10 17.89 38.30 -10.66
C PHE A 10 18.35 39.16 -9.47
N SER A 11 18.39 40.48 -9.64
CA SER A 11 18.68 41.43 -8.56
C SER A 11 17.63 41.37 -7.45
N PHE A 12 16.38 41.08 -7.81
CA PHE A 12 15.32 40.84 -6.83
C PHE A 12 15.54 39.54 -6.06
N ILE A 13 16.00 38.47 -6.71
CA ILE A 13 16.38 37.22 -6.03
C ILE A 13 17.58 37.43 -5.11
N ASP A 14 18.57 38.22 -5.54
CA ASP A 14 19.71 38.60 -4.70
C ASP A 14 19.26 39.34 -3.44
N PHE A 15 18.28 40.24 -3.57
CA PHE A 15 17.67 40.91 -2.42
C PHE A 15 16.96 39.92 -1.49
N LEU A 16 16.13 39.01 -2.01
CA LEU A 16 15.43 38.02 -1.18
C LEU A 16 16.42 37.12 -0.42
N HIS A 17 17.48 36.69 -1.10
CA HIS A 17 18.55 35.88 -0.52
C HIS A 17 19.34 36.63 0.56
N ALA A 18 19.76 37.87 0.29
CA ALA A 18 20.50 38.68 1.25
C ALA A 18 19.70 38.99 2.53
N ASN A 19 18.36 38.96 2.46
CA ASN A 19 17.47 39.22 3.59
C ASN A 19 17.01 37.96 4.34
N ILE A 20 17.52 36.76 4.02
CA ILE A 20 17.13 35.52 4.72
C ILE A 20 17.25 35.65 6.25
N SER A 21 18.36 36.19 6.74
CA SER A 21 18.58 36.35 8.19
C SER A 21 17.53 37.27 8.82
N ASN A 22 17.25 38.42 8.20
CA ASN A 22 16.21 39.35 8.65
C ASN A 22 14.83 38.68 8.66
N PHE A 23 14.50 37.91 7.62
CA PHE A 23 13.21 37.21 7.56
C PHE A 23 13.06 36.14 8.64
N LYS A 24 14.15 35.42 8.97
CA LYS A 24 14.15 34.39 10.02
C LYS A 24 13.90 34.96 11.41
N GLU A 25 14.22 36.23 11.68
CA GLU A 25 13.92 36.88 12.97
C GLU A 25 12.41 36.88 13.27
N TYR A 26 11.57 36.78 12.23
CA TYR A 26 10.11 36.78 12.36
C TYR A 26 9.50 35.38 12.29
N ASP A 27 10.29 34.30 12.23
CA ASP A 27 9.78 32.93 12.12
C ASP A 27 8.82 32.56 13.27
N GLU A 28 9.10 33.02 14.49
CA GLU A 28 8.21 32.81 15.65
C GLU A 28 6.88 33.55 15.47
N VAL A 29 6.93 34.83 15.07
CA VAL A 29 5.76 35.66 14.80
C VAL A 29 4.89 35.04 13.69
N ILE A 30 5.52 34.48 12.65
CA ILE A 30 4.83 33.76 11.57
C ILE A 30 4.13 32.51 12.13
N ASN A 31 4.77 31.72 12.98
CA ASN A 31 4.14 30.53 13.56
C ASN A 31 2.94 30.90 14.43
N ASP A 32 3.10 31.90 15.31
CA ASP A 32 2.00 32.43 16.13
C ASP A 32 0.83 32.87 15.27
N TYR A 33 1.10 33.69 14.25
CA TYR A 33 0.10 34.20 13.33
C TYR A 33 -0.70 33.06 12.67
N ARG A 34 -0.03 31.99 12.23
CA ARG A 34 -0.69 30.82 11.63
C ARG A 34 -1.57 30.08 12.61
N VAL A 35 -1.09 29.88 13.85
CA VAL A 35 -1.87 29.20 14.89
C VAL A 35 -3.14 29.98 15.18
N LEU A 36 -3.04 31.31 15.32
CA LEU A 36 -4.18 32.19 15.57
C LEU A 36 -5.18 32.18 14.42
N ILE A 37 -4.72 32.26 13.16
CA ILE A 37 -5.59 32.16 11.98
C ILE A 37 -6.34 30.83 11.96
N LYS A 38 -5.64 29.72 12.24
CA LYS A 38 -6.27 28.40 12.30
C LYS A 38 -7.34 28.33 13.38
N GLN A 39 -7.01 28.79 14.60
CA GLN A 39 -7.97 28.84 15.71
C GLN A 39 -9.18 29.70 15.36
N ALA A 40 -8.99 30.85 14.70
CA ALA A 40 -10.07 31.72 14.27
C ALA A 40 -10.97 31.07 13.21
N ASN A 41 -10.39 30.32 12.27
CA ASN A 41 -11.12 29.61 11.23
C ASN A 41 -11.92 28.40 11.76
N ASP A 42 -11.50 27.81 12.87
CA ASP A 42 -12.20 26.69 13.50
C ASP A 42 -13.46 27.13 14.29
N LEU A 43 -13.67 28.44 14.49
CA LEU A 43 -14.82 29.00 15.21
C LEU A 43 -16.03 29.24 14.30
N ASN A 44 -17.23 28.85 14.76
CA ASN A 44 -18.49 29.11 14.04
C ASN A 44 -19.10 30.47 14.41
N HIS A 45 -18.27 31.50 14.28
CA HIS A 45 -18.55 32.86 14.75
C HIS A 45 -19.70 33.58 14.02
N GLU A 46 -20.22 33.03 12.93
CA GLU A 46 -21.42 33.55 12.26
C GLU A 46 -22.72 33.03 12.88
N GLN A 47 -22.67 31.89 13.58
CA GLN A 47 -23.85 31.19 14.09
C GLN A 47 -23.90 31.12 15.62
N ASP A 48 -22.76 31.32 16.31
CA ASP A 48 -22.66 31.26 17.76
C ASP A 48 -22.04 32.56 18.36
N TYR A 49 -22.73 33.14 19.35
CA TYR A 49 -22.31 34.41 19.94
C TYR A 49 -21.07 34.28 20.85
N SER A 50 -20.86 33.12 21.46
CA SER A 50 -19.68 32.84 22.29
C SER A 50 -18.45 32.72 21.39
N ASP A 51 -18.58 31.97 20.29
CA ASP A 51 -17.55 31.89 19.24
C ASP A 51 -17.27 33.25 18.62
N LYS A 52 -18.29 34.10 18.43
CA LYS A 52 -18.08 35.48 17.95
C LYS A 52 -17.23 36.32 18.91
N ILE A 53 -17.45 36.21 20.21
CA ILE A 53 -16.64 36.92 21.22
C ILE A 53 -15.19 36.42 21.17
N GLN A 54 -14.98 35.11 21.07
CA GLN A 54 -13.63 34.53 20.98
C GLN A 54 -12.93 34.92 19.67
N TYR A 55 -13.65 34.89 18.54
CA TYR A 55 -13.14 35.33 17.25
C TYR A 55 -12.68 36.80 17.30
N ASN A 56 -13.47 37.69 17.91
CA ASN A 56 -13.10 39.10 18.02
C ASN A 56 -11.79 39.32 18.82
N LYS A 57 -11.53 38.49 19.84
CA LYS A 57 -10.26 38.54 20.58
C LYS A 57 -9.09 38.09 19.70
N LEU A 58 -9.24 36.94 19.04
CA LEU A 58 -8.24 36.40 18.12
C LEU A 58 -7.97 37.37 16.96
N ALA A 59 -9.00 38.02 16.42
CA ALA A 59 -8.87 38.97 15.31
C ALA A 59 -7.94 40.15 15.65
N ASN A 60 -8.00 40.66 16.90
CA ASN A 60 -7.10 41.72 17.35
C ASN A 60 -5.65 41.23 17.43
N GLU A 61 -5.41 40.04 17.99
CA GLU A 61 -4.06 39.45 18.05
C GLU A 61 -3.50 39.16 16.66
N ILE A 62 -4.33 38.66 15.74
CA ILE A 62 -4.00 38.45 14.34
C ILE A 62 -3.60 39.76 13.66
N ASP A 63 -4.35 40.85 13.88
CA ASP A 63 -4.06 42.17 13.30
C ASP A 63 -2.74 42.75 13.82
N GLU A 64 -2.46 42.63 15.12
CA GLU A 64 -1.19 43.06 15.72
C GLU A 64 0.01 42.31 15.14
N LYS A 65 -0.07 40.98 15.05
CA LYS A 65 0.98 40.14 14.45
C LYS A 65 1.13 40.43 12.96
N TYR A 66 0.03 40.59 12.24
CA TYR A 66 0.05 40.94 10.83
C TYR A 66 0.71 42.30 10.58
N LYS A 67 0.47 43.31 11.42
CA LYS A 67 1.15 44.62 11.30
C LYS A 67 2.67 44.50 11.43
N ILE A 68 3.16 43.69 12.38
CA ILE A 68 4.59 43.42 12.53
C ILE A 68 5.14 42.77 11.26
N LEU A 69 4.47 41.73 10.76
CA LEU A 69 4.88 41.00 9.57
C LEU A 69 4.80 41.87 8.30
N LYS A 70 3.79 42.72 8.21
CA LYS A 70 3.62 43.66 7.11
C LYS A 70 4.80 44.61 7.03
N ASN A 71 5.06 45.34 8.11
CA ASN A 71 6.07 46.41 8.13
C ASN A 71 7.50 45.87 7.92
N ASN A 72 7.80 44.68 8.46
CA ASN A 72 9.17 44.17 8.48
C ASN A 72 9.48 43.09 7.43
N VAL A 73 8.46 42.59 6.72
CA VAL A 73 8.64 41.56 5.68
C VAL A 73 7.94 41.96 4.39
N ILE A 74 6.62 42.17 4.42
CA ILE A 74 5.83 42.39 3.20
C ILE A 74 6.20 43.71 2.54
N ASP A 75 6.26 44.79 3.30
CA ASP A 75 6.54 46.13 2.78
C ASP A 75 7.98 46.22 2.24
N LEU A 76 8.94 45.52 2.86
CA LEU A 76 10.31 45.44 2.34
C LEU A 76 10.37 44.77 0.96
N ILE A 77 9.61 43.68 0.79
CA ILE A 77 9.50 42.97 -0.49
C ILE A 77 8.81 43.86 -1.53
N GLU A 78 7.71 44.52 -1.16
CA GLU A 78 6.95 45.43 -2.01
C GLU A 78 7.81 46.59 -2.52
N VAL A 79 8.53 47.27 -1.62
CA VAL A 79 9.43 48.38 -1.96
C VAL A 79 10.45 47.92 -3.00
N LYS A 80 11.06 46.73 -2.80
CA LYS A 80 12.09 46.26 -3.73
C LYS A 80 11.53 45.85 -5.09
N ILE A 81 10.35 45.24 -5.12
CA ILE A 81 9.65 44.90 -6.37
C ILE A 81 9.38 46.15 -7.19
N ASN A 82 8.90 47.21 -6.54
CA ASN A 82 8.59 48.49 -7.18
C ASN A 82 9.87 49.18 -7.66
N GLU A 83 10.94 49.19 -6.85
CA GLU A 83 12.25 49.75 -7.20
C GLU A 83 12.83 49.11 -8.47
N LEU A 84 12.72 47.78 -8.58
CA LEU A 84 13.27 47.00 -9.69
C LEU A 84 12.29 46.82 -10.86
N ASN A 85 11.06 47.33 -10.73
CA ASN A 85 9.97 47.16 -11.70
C ASN A 85 9.76 45.70 -12.13
N VAL A 86 9.77 44.78 -11.15
CA VAL A 86 9.64 43.34 -11.40
C VAL A 86 8.19 42.96 -11.74
N CYS A 87 7.25 43.52 -10.98
CA CYS A 87 5.82 43.32 -11.14
C CYS A 87 5.03 44.45 -10.47
N ASP A 88 3.72 44.48 -10.70
CA ASP A 88 2.76 45.22 -9.88
C ASP A 88 2.43 44.38 -8.64
N PHE A 89 2.76 44.88 -7.44
CA PHE A 89 2.56 44.13 -6.19
C PHE A 89 1.08 43.98 -5.81
N GLU A 90 0.21 44.86 -6.31
CA GLU A 90 -1.24 44.72 -6.14
C GLU A 90 -1.82 43.70 -7.13
N ASN A 91 -1.11 43.42 -8.23
CA ASN A 91 -1.48 42.43 -9.23
C ASN A 91 -0.34 41.46 -9.54
N LEU A 92 -0.10 40.51 -8.62
CA LEU A 92 1.05 39.58 -8.67
C LEU A 92 1.09 38.68 -9.92
N ASN A 93 0.00 38.53 -10.68
CA ASN A 93 0.05 37.78 -11.95
C ASN A 93 0.97 38.45 -13.00
N THR A 94 1.27 39.74 -12.80
CA THR A 94 2.16 40.52 -13.67
C THR A 94 3.59 40.00 -13.61
N ILE A 95 4.02 39.34 -12.53
CA ILE A 95 5.34 38.67 -12.44
C ILE A 95 5.53 37.73 -13.62
N TYR A 96 4.56 36.86 -13.86
CA TYR A 96 4.64 35.91 -14.97
C TYR A 96 4.47 36.64 -16.31
N ASN A 97 3.39 37.43 -16.42
CA ASN A 97 2.99 38.05 -17.70
C ASN A 97 4.02 39.04 -18.25
N TRP A 98 4.71 39.77 -17.37
CA TRP A 98 5.70 40.76 -17.79
C TRP A 98 7.03 40.08 -18.17
N ASN A 99 7.39 38.97 -17.55
CA ASN A 99 8.75 38.43 -17.63
C ASN A 99 8.89 37.17 -18.50
N ILE A 100 7.80 36.43 -18.77
CA ILE A 100 7.87 35.13 -19.46
C ILE A 100 8.48 35.23 -20.87
N SER A 101 8.14 36.26 -21.64
CA SER A 101 8.66 36.43 -23.00
C SER A 101 10.17 36.66 -23.04
N GLU A 102 10.73 37.32 -22.02
CA GLU A 102 12.17 37.53 -21.89
C GLU A 102 12.88 36.25 -21.44
N ILE A 103 12.27 35.47 -20.54
CA ILE A 103 12.77 34.13 -20.18
C ILE A 103 12.80 33.21 -21.39
N ASP A 104 11.74 33.20 -22.20
CA ASP A 104 11.69 32.36 -23.38
C ASP A 104 12.74 32.78 -24.42
N LYS A 105 12.97 34.08 -24.63
CA LYS A 105 14.08 34.55 -25.47
C LYS A 105 15.45 34.10 -24.93
N LEU A 106 15.67 34.19 -23.63
CA LEU A 106 16.94 33.78 -23.00
C LEU A 106 17.27 32.31 -23.25
N LYS A 107 16.27 31.43 -23.38
CA LYS A 107 16.49 30.01 -23.72
C LYS A 107 17.05 29.81 -25.14
N TYR A 108 16.79 30.74 -26.06
CA TYR A 108 17.27 30.68 -27.45
C TYR A 108 18.55 31.48 -27.68
N ASP A 109 18.77 32.53 -26.89
CA ASP A 109 19.89 33.45 -27.03
C ASP A 109 20.61 33.63 -25.69
N PHE A 110 21.55 32.74 -25.37
CA PHE A 110 22.41 32.81 -24.20
C PHE A 110 23.87 32.53 -24.58
N ASN A 111 24.80 33.02 -23.76
CA ASN A 111 26.22 32.68 -23.79
C ASN A 111 26.62 31.92 -22.50
N GLU A 112 27.87 31.45 -22.43
CA GLU A 112 28.37 30.67 -21.29
C GLU A 112 28.37 31.45 -19.96
N ASN A 113 28.59 32.77 -20.00
CA ASN A 113 28.51 33.61 -18.79
C ASN A 113 27.07 33.72 -18.28
N ASP A 114 26.09 33.79 -19.18
CA ASP A 114 24.66 33.84 -18.82
C ASP A 114 24.26 32.56 -18.05
N ILE A 115 24.78 31.38 -18.43
CA ILE A 115 24.52 30.11 -17.72
C ILE A 115 24.98 30.21 -16.26
N ASN A 116 26.19 30.70 -16.03
CA ASN A 116 26.74 30.83 -14.68
C ASN A 116 25.92 31.80 -13.82
N GLU A 117 25.38 32.86 -14.39
CA GLU A 117 24.48 33.77 -13.68
C GLU A 117 23.13 33.12 -13.36
N ILE A 118 22.56 32.36 -14.29
CA ILE A 118 21.30 31.63 -14.08
C ILE A 118 21.45 30.60 -12.95
N LEU A 119 22.53 29.80 -12.95
CA LEU A 119 22.77 28.79 -11.91
C LEU A 119 23.01 29.43 -10.52
N LYS A 120 23.66 30.60 -10.47
CA LYS A 120 23.79 31.38 -9.23
C LYS A 120 22.44 31.89 -8.75
N CYS A 121 21.62 32.44 -9.65
CA CYS A 121 20.27 32.89 -9.32
C CYS A 121 19.41 31.73 -8.80
N GLU A 122 19.46 30.58 -9.46
CA GLU A 122 18.77 29.36 -9.03
C GLU A 122 19.17 28.96 -7.60
N SER A 123 20.48 28.86 -7.34
CA SER A 123 21.00 28.48 -6.01
C SER A 123 20.51 29.43 -4.92
N LYS A 124 20.57 30.74 -5.16
CA LYS A 124 20.09 31.77 -4.21
C LYS A 124 18.59 31.69 -4.00
N TYR A 125 17.81 31.51 -5.06
CA TYR A 125 16.36 31.41 -4.97
C TYR A 125 15.93 30.20 -4.14
N ILE A 126 16.56 29.04 -4.38
CA ILE A 126 16.30 27.80 -3.63
C ILE A 126 16.63 27.99 -2.15
N GLU A 127 17.78 28.57 -1.83
CA GLU A 127 18.18 28.79 -0.44
C GLU A 127 17.19 29.71 0.28
N TYR A 128 16.74 30.79 -0.37
CA TYR A 128 15.70 31.67 0.15
C TYR A 128 14.39 30.91 0.44
N ARG A 129 13.95 30.09 -0.52
CA ARG A 129 12.71 29.32 -0.40
C ARG A 129 12.74 28.32 0.74
N LEU A 130 13.85 27.62 0.93
CA LEU A 130 13.98 26.59 1.96
C LEU A 130 14.29 27.15 3.34
N SER A 131 14.94 28.30 3.40
CA SER A 131 15.41 28.87 4.67
C SER A 131 14.38 29.73 5.38
N THR A 132 13.28 30.12 4.73
CA THR A 132 12.35 31.11 5.30
C THR A 132 10.93 30.55 5.43
N LYS A 133 10.18 31.01 6.43
CA LYS A 133 8.76 30.64 6.63
C LYS A 133 7.78 31.61 5.96
N ILE A 134 8.27 32.50 5.11
CA ILE A 134 7.49 33.59 4.52
C ILE A 134 6.34 33.08 3.64
N ASN A 135 6.44 31.85 3.10
CA ASN A 135 5.38 31.19 2.34
C ASN A 135 4.06 31.00 3.13
N TYR A 136 4.06 31.23 4.43
CA TYR A 136 2.83 31.21 5.23
C TYR A 136 2.08 32.55 5.28
N LEU A 137 2.62 33.59 4.64
CA LEU A 137 1.96 34.87 4.47
C LEU A 137 1.31 34.94 3.09
N SER A 138 0.01 35.25 3.04
CA SER A 138 -0.79 35.11 1.80
C SER A 138 -0.27 35.90 0.59
N LYS A 139 0.21 37.14 0.77
CA LYS A 139 0.79 37.94 -0.32
C LYS A 139 2.15 37.36 -0.78
N PRO A 140 3.14 37.16 0.12
CA PRO A 140 4.39 36.51 -0.25
C PRO A 140 4.25 35.09 -0.82
N GLU A 141 3.33 34.27 -0.31
CA GLU A 141 3.01 32.94 -0.85
C GLU A 141 2.62 33.04 -2.33
N ARG A 142 1.68 33.94 -2.66
CA ARG A 142 1.24 34.17 -4.04
C ARG A 142 2.39 34.67 -4.92
N LEU A 143 3.17 35.64 -4.44
CA LEU A 143 4.37 36.13 -5.13
C LEU A 143 5.29 34.95 -5.50
N ASN A 144 5.59 34.13 -4.51
CA ASN A 144 6.46 32.98 -4.61
C ASN A 144 5.92 31.92 -5.58
N SER A 145 4.61 31.65 -5.59
CA SER A 145 4.00 30.74 -6.58
C SER A 145 4.17 31.21 -8.04
N TYR A 146 4.14 32.52 -8.29
CA TYR A 146 4.33 33.07 -9.64
C TYR A 146 5.80 33.06 -10.04
N LEU A 147 6.71 33.30 -9.09
CA LEU A 147 8.15 33.15 -9.29
C LEU A 147 8.51 31.69 -9.57
N ASP A 148 7.96 30.74 -8.81
CA ASP A 148 8.12 29.29 -9.04
C ASP A 148 7.72 28.92 -10.46
N LYS A 149 6.53 29.35 -10.88
CA LYS A 149 6.03 29.09 -12.23
C LYS A 149 6.93 29.69 -13.31
N LEU A 150 7.39 30.91 -13.09
CA LEU A 150 8.26 31.63 -14.02
C LEU A 150 9.65 30.97 -14.12
N PHE A 151 10.27 30.65 -12.99
CA PHE A 151 11.61 30.08 -12.91
C PHE A 151 11.66 28.59 -13.21
N LYS A 152 10.60 27.82 -12.96
CA LYS A 152 10.55 26.39 -13.30
C LYS A 152 10.92 26.16 -14.75
N GLY A 153 10.36 26.95 -15.67
CA GLY A 153 10.68 26.86 -17.09
C GLY A 153 12.13 27.23 -17.41
N LEU A 154 12.72 28.18 -16.68
CA LEU A 154 14.10 28.61 -16.87
C LEU A 154 15.09 27.58 -16.30
N PHE A 155 14.99 27.26 -15.02
CA PHE A 155 15.90 26.37 -14.31
C PHE A 155 15.87 24.94 -14.89
N THR A 156 14.70 24.44 -15.27
CA THR A 156 14.60 23.13 -15.95
C THR A 156 15.35 23.11 -17.29
N PHE A 157 15.34 24.24 -18.02
CA PHE A 157 16.03 24.30 -19.32
C PHE A 157 17.55 24.26 -19.17
N PHE A 158 18.08 24.99 -18.18
CA PHE A 158 19.51 25.17 -17.90
C PHE A 158 20.07 24.19 -16.87
N SER A 159 19.25 23.28 -16.33
CA SER A 159 19.71 22.25 -15.41
C SER A 159 20.79 21.39 -16.08
N PRO A 160 21.98 21.25 -15.47
CA PRO A 160 23.05 20.40 -15.99
C PRO A 160 22.61 18.93 -16.05
N ASP A 161 21.57 18.58 -15.29
CA ASP A 161 21.03 17.25 -15.11
C ASP A 161 19.92 16.90 -16.11
N LYS A 162 19.92 17.48 -17.31
CA LYS A 162 19.36 16.81 -18.50
C LYS A 162 20.20 15.58 -18.85
N ILE A 163 20.34 14.69 -17.87
CA ILE A 163 20.64 13.29 -18.04
C ILE A 163 19.55 12.78 -18.97
N GLU A 164 19.95 12.17 -20.07
CA GLU A 164 19.11 11.41 -20.98
C GLU A 164 17.93 10.81 -20.20
N ASN A 165 16.70 11.04 -20.67
CA ASN A 165 15.45 10.45 -20.19
C ASN A 165 15.55 8.92 -20.10
N LYS A 166 16.33 8.38 -19.18
CA LYS A 166 16.11 7.07 -18.63
C LYS A 166 14.90 7.28 -17.76
N GLN A 167 13.77 6.74 -18.19
CA GLN A 167 12.69 6.40 -17.27
C GLN A 167 13.34 5.67 -16.09
N VAL A 168 13.61 6.41 -15.03
CA VAL A 168 14.12 5.88 -13.78
C VAL A 168 12.89 5.26 -13.13
N SER A 169 12.45 4.11 -13.63
CA SER A 169 11.65 3.17 -12.84
C SER A 169 12.59 2.48 -11.83
N LYS A 170 13.42 3.25 -11.12
CA LYS A 170 14.17 2.69 -10.01
C LYS A 170 13.18 2.55 -8.86
N ASN A 171 13.03 1.32 -8.40
CA ASN A 171 12.26 1.01 -7.21
C ASN A 171 13.16 1.33 -6.02
N GLU A 172 13.08 2.55 -5.51
CA GLU A 172 13.98 3.02 -4.47
C GLU A 172 13.22 3.75 -3.36
N ILE A 173 13.78 3.64 -2.17
CA ILE A 173 13.36 4.34 -0.96
C ILE A 173 14.56 5.16 -0.50
N PHE A 174 14.39 6.45 -0.35
CA PHE A 174 15.46 7.36 0.06
C PHE A 174 14.93 8.45 0.99
N GLU A 175 15.85 9.12 1.70
CA GLU A 175 15.47 10.21 2.62
C GLU A 175 14.92 11.41 1.84
N LEU A 176 13.86 12.03 2.38
CA LEU A 176 13.29 13.24 1.82
C LEU A 176 14.26 14.41 2.03
N THR A 177 15.08 14.66 1.02
CA THR A 177 15.93 15.84 0.90
C THR A 177 15.77 16.44 -0.50
N ILE A 178 15.96 17.75 -0.61
CA ILE A 178 15.91 18.46 -1.90
C ILE A 178 16.96 17.89 -2.86
N GLU A 179 18.15 17.60 -2.36
CA GLU A 179 19.24 17.04 -3.16
C GLU A 179 18.89 15.66 -3.70
N ASN A 180 18.30 14.79 -2.87
CA ASN A 180 17.84 13.49 -3.36
C ASN A 180 16.74 13.66 -4.41
N LEU A 181 15.76 14.54 -4.21
CA LEU A 181 14.71 14.78 -5.21
C LEU A 181 15.28 15.26 -6.55
N LYS A 182 16.27 16.15 -6.53
CA LYS A 182 16.99 16.61 -7.73
C LYS A 182 17.75 15.48 -8.40
N ASN A 183 18.44 14.63 -7.64
CA ASN A 183 19.12 13.43 -8.15
C ASN A 183 18.15 12.43 -8.82
N TYR A 184 16.86 12.49 -8.49
CA TYR A 184 15.79 11.72 -9.15
C TYR A 184 15.18 12.42 -10.37
N GLY A 185 15.71 13.58 -10.76
CA GLY A 185 15.31 14.31 -11.97
C GLY A 185 14.26 15.40 -11.75
N LEU A 186 13.87 15.71 -10.51
CA LEU A 186 13.00 16.86 -10.25
C LEU A 186 13.78 18.16 -10.46
N SER A 187 13.17 19.14 -11.13
CA SER A 187 13.67 20.51 -11.09
C SER A 187 13.68 21.02 -9.65
N SER A 188 14.54 21.99 -9.36
CA SER A 188 14.66 22.56 -8.02
C SER A 188 13.32 23.08 -7.47
N ILE A 189 12.47 23.64 -8.33
CA ILE A 189 11.12 24.10 -7.96
C ILE A 189 10.22 22.91 -7.60
N GLN A 190 10.18 21.85 -8.43
CA GLN A 190 9.41 20.64 -8.13
C GLN A 190 9.88 19.99 -6.82
N ALA A 191 11.19 19.98 -6.56
CA ALA A 191 11.74 19.44 -5.33
C ALA A 191 11.26 20.22 -4.09
N ILE A 192 11.23 21.56 -4.15
CA ILE A 192 10.71 22.42 -3.06
C ILE A 192 9.21 22.17 -2.86
N GLU A 193 8.41 22.27 -3.92
CA GLU A 193 6.95 22.04 -3.87
C GLU A 193 6.63 20.69 -3.21
N PHE A 194 7.39 19.65 -3.57
CA PHE A 194 7.21 18.31 -3.01
C PHE A 194 7.66 18.19 -1.55
N TYR A 195 8.79 18.80 -1.19
CA TYR A 195 9.32 18.82 0.16
C TYR A 195 8.36 19.52 1.14
N GLU A 196 7.75 20.63 0.72
CA GLU A 196 6.80 21.39 1.52
C GLU A 196 5.44 20.66 1.67
N ALA A 197 4.92 20.06 0.59
CA ALA A 197 3.59 19.45 0.58
C ALA A 197 3.46 18.16 1.41
N LYS A 198 4.56 17.42 1.63
CA LYS A 198 4.60 16.13 2.37
C LYS A 198 3.44 15.19 2.00
N GLY A 199 3.31 14.85 0.72
CA GLY A 199 2.19 14.04 0.21
C GLY A 199 2.57 13.17 -0.98
N THR A 200 1.64 13.04 -1.93
CA THR A 200 1.87 12.32 -3.19
C THR A 200 2.08 13.29 -4.33
N LEU A 201 3.09 13.05 -5.16
CA LEU A 201 3.32 13.79 -6.40
C LEU A 201 3.30 12.84 -7.58
N GLN A 202 2.45 13.16 -8.53
CA GLN A 202 2.46 12.59 -9.87
C GLN A 202 3.02 13.66 -10.81
N CYS A 203 4.18 13.40 -11.39
CA CYS A 203 4.78 14.25 -12.40
C CYS A 203 5.30 13.41 -13.57
N ASP A 204 5.74 14.08 -14.62
CA ASP A 204 6.21 13.43 -15.85
C ASP A 204 7.44 12.52 -15.57
N GLU A 205 8.16 12.82 -14.50
CA GLU A 205 9.35 12.11 -14.03
C GLU A 205 9.04 10.86 -13.18
N GLY A 206 7.81 10.69 -12.69
CA GLY A 206 7.39 9.51 -11.92
C GLY A 206 6.31 9.72 -10.87
N ASN A 207 6.01 8.66 -10.12
CA ASN A 207 5.14 8.72 -8.95
C ASN A 207 5.99 8.72 -7.68
N PHE A 208 5.80 9.72 -6.82
CA PHE A 208 6.51 9.89 -5.56
C PHE A 208 5.52 9.92 -4.39
N PHE A 209 5.84 9.19 -3.32
CA PHE A 209 5.04 9.15 -2.08
C PHE A 209 5.96 9.50 -0.92
N VAL A 210 5.56 10.47 -0.09
CA VAL A 210 6.30 10.81 1.13
C VAL A 210 5.60 10.19 2.34
N MET A 211 6.38 9.50 3.16
CA MET A 211 5.96 9.11 4.51
C MET A 211 7.17 9.03 5.43
N GLU A 212 7.03 9.55 6.65
CA GLU A 212 8.07 9.50 7.69
C GLU A 212 9.44 10.01 7.21
N ASN A 213 9.45 11.14 6.47
CA ASN A 213 10.64 11.72 5.83
C ASN A 213 11.37 10.77 4.87
N LYS A 214 10.68 9.78 4.30
CA LYS A 214 11.17 8.94 3.20
C LYS A 214 10.34 9.17 1.96
N VAL A 215 11.00 9.08 0.81
CA VAL A 215 10.39 9.12 -0.52
C VAL A 215 10.38 7.70 -1.08
N TYR A 216 9.21 7.28 -1.53
CA TYR A 216 8.98 5.97 -2.16
C TYR A 216 8.66 6.20 -3.63
N THR A 217 9.33 5.45 -4.50
CA THR A 217 9.19 5.55 -5.97
C THR A 217 8.86 4.20 -6.59
N GLY A 218 8.44 4.19 -7.85
CA GLY A 218 8.21 2.96 -8.61
C GLY A 218 7.19 2.03 -7.94
N ILE A 219 7.54 0.76 -7.73
CA ILE A 219 6.68 -0.22 -7.06
C ILE A 219 6.44 0.11 -5.59
N GLU A 220 7.42 0.74 -4.91
CA GLU A 220 7.31 1.08 -3.49
C GLU A 220 6.29 2.18 -3.26
N PHE A 221 6.19 3.15 -4.19
CA PHE A 221 5.09 4.11 -4.21
C PHE A 221 3.73 3.39 -4.17
N PHE A 222 3.52 2.45 -5.10
CA PHE A 222 2.25 1.74 -5.19
C PHE A 222 2.01 0.87 -3.96
N ARG A 223 3.04 0.21 -3.43
CA ARG A 223 2.96 -0.59 -2.20
C ARG A 223 2.44 0.26 -1.04
N GLN A 224 3.02 1.45 -0.83
CA GLN A 224 2.55 2.37 0.21
C GLN A 224 1.12 2.85 -0.03
N THR A 225 0.77 3.22 -1.26
CA THR A 225 -0.61 3.67 -1.54
C THR A 225 -1.66 2.57 -1.42
N CYS A 226 -1.27 1.31 -1.63
CA CYS A 226 -2.18 0.17 -1.64
C CYS A 226 -2.32 -0.49 -0.26
N PHE A 227 -1.25 -0.55 0.54
CA PHE A 227 -1.20 -1.41 1.74
C PHE A 227 -0.96 -0.66 3.05
N ASN A 228 -0.82 0.66 3.02
CA ASN A 228 -0.54 1.44 4.23
C ASN A 228 -1.82 1.79 5.01
N ASN A 229 -1.67 2.16 6.28
CA ASN A 229 -2.72 2.59 7.21
C ASN A 229 -3.80 1.53 7.52
N GLY A 230 -3.46 0.25 7.39
CA GLY A 230 -4.40 -0.85 7.66
C GLY A 230 -5.53 -0.99 6.63
N GLU A 231 -5.46 -0.24 5.52
CA GLU A 231 -6.37 -0.41 4.40
C GLU A 231 -5.71 -1.23 3.30
N LEU A 232 -6.36 -2.33 2.91
CA LEU A 232 -5.90 -3.18 1.82
C LEU A 232 -6.63 -2.83 0.52
N LYS A 233 -5.97 -2.06 -0.35
CA LYS A 233 -6.52 -1.64 -1.66
C LYS A 233 -5.97 -2.49 -2.79
N PHE A 234 -6.83 -2.81 -3.76
CA PHE A 234 -6.43 -3.56 -4.94
C PHE A 234 -5.49 -2.74 -5.84
N PRO A 235 -4.32 -3.28 -6.26
CA PRO A 235 -3.28 -2.51 -6.93
C PRO A 235 -3.53 -2.33 -8.43
N PHE A 236 -4.60 -1.61 -8.79
CA PHE A 236 -4.99 -1.38 -10.20
C PHE A 236 -3.87 -0.79 -11.08
N ASN A 237 -3.02 0.04 -10.48
CA ASN A 237 -1.95 0.73 -11.18
C ASN A 237 -0.61 -0.01 -11.14
N CYS A 238 -0.49 -1.12 -10.39
CA CYS A 238 0.73 -1.89 -10.28
C CYS A 238 0.45 -3.41 -10.13
N PRO A 239 0.15 -4.11 -11.24
CA PRO A 239 -0.12 -5.55 -11.22
C PRO A 239 0.99 -6.42 -10.62
N ASN A 240 2.23 -5.91 -10.56
CA ASN A 240 3.35 -6.59 -9.91
C ASN A 240 3.12 -6.83 -8.42
N LEU A 241 2.20 -6.08 -7.79
CA LEU A 241 1.82 -6.25 -6.39
C LEU A 241 0.69 -7.28 -6.18
N PHE A 242 0.21 -7.96 -7.24
CA PHE A 242 -0.81 -9.01 -7.08
C PHE A 242 -0.43 -10.11 -6.09
N PRO A 243 0.81 -10.64 -6.07
CA PRO A 243 1.17 -11.68 -5.11
C PRO A 243 1.06 -11.21 -3.66
N GLU A 244 1.62 -10.05 -3.37
CA GLU A 244 1.60 -9.44 -2.04
C GLU A 244 0.18 -9.09 -1.60
N TYR A 245 -0.62 -8.47 -2.47
CA TYR A 245 -2.04 -8.20 -2.21
C TYR A 245 -2.81 -9.49 -1.90
N PHE A 246 -2.58 -10.55 -2.69
CA PHE A 246 -3.25 -11.85 -2.50
C PHE A 246 -2.91 -12.45 -1.14
N ASP A 247 -1.64 -12.46 -0.75
CA ASP A 247 -1.20 -13.04 0.52
C ASP A 247 -1.79 -12.28 1.71
N LEU A 248 -1.79 -10.94 1.66
CA LEU A 248 -2.41 -10.10 2.69
C LEU A 248 -3.92 -10.33 2.78
N ALA A 249 -4.63 -10.27 1.65
CA ALA A 249 -6.09 -10.43 1.60
C ALA A 249 -6.53 -11.83 2.04
N LEU A 250 -5.76 -12.87 1.64
CA LEU A 250 -6.02 -14.24 2.06
C LEU A 250 -5.76 -14.39 3.56
N ASN A 251 -4.72 -13.78 4.11
CA ASN A 251 -4.44 -13.84 5.54
C ASN A 251 -5.55 -13.20 6.37
N GLU A 252 -6.01 -11.99 6.02
CA GLU A 252 -7.15 -11.32 6.66
C GLU A 252 -8.40 -12.21 6.62
N TYR A 253 -8.75 -12.71 5.43
CA TYR A 253 -9.87 -13.63 5.26
C TYR A 253 -9.75 -14.88 6.14
N ARG A 254 -8.57 -15.50 6.19
CA ARG A 254 -8.33 -16.70 6.99
C ARG A 254 -8.46 -16.43 8.49
N GLN A 255 -8.00 -15.29 8.97
CA GLN A 255 -8.16 -14.91 10.38
C GLN A 255 -9.64 -14.80 10.76
N GLU A 256 -10.44 -14.12 9.92
CA GLU A 256 -11.89 -14.04 10.10
C GLU A 256 -12.55 -15.42 10.06
N GLN A 257 -12.24 -16.24 9.05
CA GLN A 257 -12.85 -17.56 8.92
C GLN A 257 -12.44 -18.50 10.07
N LYS A 258 -11.23 -18.38 10.63
CA LYS A 258 -10.80 -19.15 11.81
C LYS A 258 -11.64 -18.79 13.03
N GLN A 259 -11.97 -17.51 13.22
CA GLN A 259 -12.85 -17.07 14.31
C GLN A 259 -14.28 -17.60 14.14
N ILE A 260 -14.80 -17.58 12.92
CA ILE A 260 -16.17 -18.02 12.61
C ILE A 260 -16.31 -19.55 12.67
N LEU A 261 -15.40 -20.27 12.02
CA LEU A 261 -15.52 -21.72 11.82
C LEU A 261 -14.89 -22.54 12.96
N GLY A 262 -13.95 -21.96 13.70
CA GLY A 262 -13.22 -22.62 14.78
C GLY A 262 -12.64 -23.97 14.32
N LYS A 263 -13.12 -25.06 14.92
CA LYS A 263 -12.66 -26.44 14.62
C LYS A 263 -13.08 -26.95 13.23
N LEU A 264 -14.02 -26.27 12.56
CA LEU A 264 -14.44 -26.61 11.19
C LEU A 264 -13.58 -25.93 10.12
N TYR A 265 -12.59 -25.12 10.52
CA TYR A 265 -11.70 -24.45 9.58
C TYR A 265 -10.86 -25.48 8.80
N ASN A 266 -11.03 -25.49 7.48
CA ASN A 266 -10.19 -26.23 6.54
C ASN A 266 -9.51 -25.23 5.60
N GLU A 267 -8.18 -25.28 5.56
CA GLU A 267 -7.38 -24.30 4.83
C GLU A 267 -7.56 -24.38 3.30
N SER A 268 -7.62 -25.58 2.73
CA SER A 268 -7.82 -25.81 1.29
C SER A 268 -9.20 -25.34 0.84
N ASP A 269 -10.24 -25.65 1.62
CA ASP A 269 -11.61 -25.21 1.35
C ASP A 269 -11.74 -23.68 1.44
N GLN A 270 -11.10 -23.06 2.45
CA GLN A 270 -11.11 -21.61 2.60
C GLN A 270 -10.34 -20.91 1.47
N LEU A 271 -9.22 -21.46 1.01
CA LEU A 271 -8.50 -20.94 -0.15
C LEU A 271 -9.39 -20.96 -1.41
N LYS A 272 -10.02 -22.10 -1.72
CA LYS A 272 -10.93 -22.23 -2.87
C LYS A 272 -12.11 -21.25 -2.77
N LYS A 273 -12.69 -21.10 -1.57
CA LYS A 273 -13.78 -20.16 -1.32
C LYS A 273 -13.34 -18.71 -1.51
N PHE A 274 -12.20 -18.33 -0.94
CA PHE A 274 -11.61 -17.00 -1.10
C PHE A 274 -11.38 -16.65 -2.57
N VAL A 275 -10.69 -17.54 -3.30
CA VAL A 275 -10.40 -17.31 -4.72
C VAL A 275 -11.68 -17.15 -5.54
N ASN A 276 -12.69 -18.00 -5.32
CA ASN A 276 -13.96 -17.90 -6.01
C ASN A 276 -14.69 -16.58 -5.74
N VAL A 277 -14.63 -16.08 -4.50
CA VAL A 277 -15.19 -14.75 -4.14
C VAL A 277 -14.44 -13.64 -4.88
N GLN A 278 -13.10 -13.68 -4.87
CA GLN A 278 -12.28 -12.69 -5.57
C GLN A 278 -12.50 -12.69 -7.08
N ILE A 279 -12.60 -13.87 -7.72
CA ILE A 279 -12.92 -13.99 -9.14
C ILE A 279 -14.28 -13.36 -9.46
N LYS A 280 -15.31 -13.68 -8.67
CA LYS A 280 -16.65 -13.09 -8.87
C LYS A 280 -16.63 -11.57 -8.73
N PHE A 281 -15.95 -11.05 -7.72
CA PHE A 281 -15.79 -9.62 -7.51
C PHE A 281 -15.13 -8.93 -8.73
N MET A 282 -14.04 -9.50 -9.25
CA MET A 282 -13.36 -8.96 -10.43
C MET A 282 -14.21 -9.06 -11.70
N GLN A 283 -14.95 -10.16 -11.89
CA GLN A 283 -15.89 -10.31 -13.00
C GLN A 283 -16.98 -9.24 -12.97
N SER A 284 -17.58 -8.99 -11.81
CA SER A 284 -18.58 -7.92 -11.66
C SER A 284 -18.01 -6.55 -12.01
N ARG A 285 -16.76 -6.26 -11.63
CA ARG A 285 -16.10 -5.01 -12.03
C ARG A 285 -15.86 -4.93 -13.53
N ILE A 286 -15.37 -6.00 -14.16
CA ILE A 286 -15.16 -6.06 -15.61
C ILE A 286 -16.46 -5.77 -16.35
N GLU A 287 -17.56 -6.42 -15.98
CA GLU A 287 -18.86 -6.22 -16.64
C GLU A 287 -19.38 -4.80 -16.45
N ALA A 288 -19.22 -4.21 -15.26
CA ALA A 288 -19.56 -2.81 -15.03
C ALA A 288 -18.75 -1.85 -15.93
N GLN A 289 -17.44 -2.08 -16.11
CA GLN A 289 -16.63 -1.25 -17.00
C GLN A 289 -16.99 -1.44 -18.47
N LYS A 290 -17.30 -2.68 -18.90
CA LYS A 290 -17.76 -2.95 -20.27
C LYS A 290 -19.09 -2.28 -20.56
N GLU A 291 -20.05 -2.37 -19.64
CA GLU A 291 -21.35 -1.71 -19.77
C GLU A 291 -21.18 -0.19 -19.88
N TYR A 292 -20.29 0.40 -19.06
CA TYR A 292 -19.98 1.81 -19.13
C TYR A 292 -19.42 2.22 -20.50
N LEU A 293 -18.44 1.48 -21.03
CA LEU A 293 -17.86 1.73 -22.34
C LEU A 293 -18.90 1.59 -23.47
N LEU A 294 -19.81 0.63 -23.36
CA LEU A 294 -20.92 0.45 -24.31
C LEU A 294 -21.93 1.61 -24.28
N LYS A 295 -22.14 2.25 -23.13
CA LYS A 295 -23.01 3.43 -23.00
C LYS A 295 -22.35 4.70 -23.54
N HIS A 296 -21.02 4.78 -23.54
CA HIS A 296 -20.27 6.00 -23.90
C HIS A 296 -19.33 5.80 -25.11
N LYS A 297 -19.85 5.17 -26.17
CA LYS A 297 -19.06 4.73 -27.34
C LYS A 297 -18.29 5.83 -28.08
N TYR A 298 -18.69 7.09 -27.94
CA TYR A 298 -18.08 8.22 -28.64
C TYR A 298 -16.88 8.84 -27.91
N HIS A 299 -16.53 8.35 -26.71
CA HIS A 299 -15.41 8.85 -25.92
C HIS A 299 -14.41 7.73 -25.60
N LYS A 300 -13.11 8.00 -25.74
CA LYS A 300 -12.04 7.04 -25.48
C LYS A 300 -11.63 7.08 -24.01
N TYR A 301 -12.09 6.11 -23.21
CA TYR A 301 -11.73 5.99 -21.79
C TYR A 301 -10.61 4.97 -21.55
N LYS A 302 -9.38 5.31 -21.94
CA LYS A 302 -8.19 4.43 -21.80
C LYS A 302 -8.03 3.82 -20.40
N ASN A 303 -8.36 4.58 -19.34
CA ASN A 303 -8.24 4.10 -17.95
C ASN A 303 -9.19 2.93 -17.65
N ARG A 304 -10.38 2.93 -18.25
CA ARG A 304 -11.40 1.88 -18.07
C ARG A 304 -11.01 0.60 -18.79
N GLU A 305 -10.48 0.73 -20.01
CA GLU A 305 -9.90 -0.40 -20.76
C GLU A 305 -8.73 -1.03 -19.98
N LYS A 306 -7.85 -0.20 -19.41
CA LYS A 306 -6.75 -0.65 -18.56
C LYS A 306 -7.25 -1.41 -17.33
N GLU A 307 -8.31 -0.93 -16.66
CA GLU A 307 -8.90 -1.59 -15.49
C GLU A 307 -9.40 -3.00 -15.85
N ILE A 308 -10.06 -3.18 -17.01
CA ILE A 308 -10.51 -4.49 -17.49
C ILE A 308 -9.32 -5.45 -17.63
N ILE A 309 -8.26 -5.03 -18.33
CA ILE A 309 -7.06 -5.84 -18.56
C ILE A 309 -6.42 -6.28 -17.24
N VAL A 310 -6.33 -5.35 -16.27
CA VAL A 310 -5.73 -5.62 -14.95
C VAL A 310 -6.59 -6.61 -14.15
N CYS A 311 -7.91 -6.46 -14.14
CA CYS A 311 -8.82 -7.42 -13.50
C CYS A 311 -8.72 -8.82 -14.13
N GLU A 312 -8.66 -8.91 -15.46
CA GLU A 312 -8.50 -10.17 -16.18
C GLU A 312 -7.18 -10.85 -15.83
N ALA A 313 -6.08 -10.09 -15.77
CA ALA A 313 -4.77 -10.59 -15.37
C ALA A 313 -4.78 -11.14 -13.93
N TYR A 314 -5.47 -10.48 -13.00
CA TYR A 314 -5.62 -10.98 -11.63
C TYR A 314 -6.46 -12.24 -11.55
N ILE A 315 -7.55 -12.36 -12.33
CA ILE A 315 -8.33 -13.60 -12.42
C ILE A 315 -7.45 -14.77 -12.90
N GLN A 316 -6.55 -14.55 -13.88
CA GLN A 316 -5.63 -15.59 -14.32
C GLN A 316 -4.60 -15.94 -13.23
N TYR A 317 -4.09 -14.95 -12.51
CA TYR A 317 -3.24 -15.18 -11.34
C TYR A 317 -3.94 -16.04 -10.28
N LEU A 318 -5.19 -15.73 -9.96
CA LEU A 318 -6.01 -16.46 -9.00
C LEU A 318 -6.27 -17.92 -9.40
N LYS A 319 -6.54 -18.18 -10.69
CA LYS A 319 -6.73 -19.55 -11.20
C LYS A 319 -5.47 -20.39 -11.01
N ARG A 320 -4.29 -19.84 -11.35
CA ARG A 320 -3.01 -20.53 -11.12
C ARG A 320 -2.79 -20.88 -9.64
N LYS A 321 -3.19 -20.01 -8.71
CA LYS A 321 -3.11 -20.31 -7.26
C LYS A 321 -3.99 -21.47 -6.83
N ILE A 322 -5.13 -21.70 -7.49
CA ILE A 322 -5.92 -22.92 -7.26
C ILE A 322 -5.16 -24.13 -7.79
N ASP A 323 -4.63 -24.06 -9.01
CA ASP A 323 -3.96 -25.19 -9.66
C ASP A 323 -2.69 -25.60 -8.88
N GLU A 324 -1.87 -24.64 -8.43
CA GLU A 324 -0.69 -24.87 -7.58
C GLU A 324 -1.06 -25.57 -6.25
N SER A 325 -2.20 -25.22 -5.66
CA SER A 325 -2.70 -25.86 -4.43
C SER A 325 -3.20 -27.29 -4.65
N GLN A 326 -3.67 -27.60 -5.87
CA GLN A 326 -4.12 -28.94 -6.24
C GLN A 326 -2.94 -29.84 -6.60
N GLU A 327 -1.87 -29.31 -7.21
CA GLU A 327 -0.63 -30.05 -7.49
C GLU A 327 0.12 -30.47 -6.22
N THR A 328 0.04 -29.66 -5.16
CA THR A 328 0.58 -30.03 -3.83
C THR A 328 -0.29 -31.05 -3.09
N GLU A 329 -1.61 -31.09 -3.36
CA GLU A 329 -2.51 -32.14 -2.88
C GLU A 329 -2.37 -33.45 -3.69
N THR A 330 -2.12 -33.38 -5.00
CA THR A 330 -1.95 -34.57 -5.87
C THR A 330 -0.57 -35.23 -5.74
N ASN A 331 0.48 -34.49 -5.34
CA ASN A 331 1.77 -35.09 -4.99
C ASN A 331 1.86 -35.62 -3.55
N LYS A 332 0.80 -35.51 -2.74
CA LYS A 332 0.64 -36.28 -1.50
C LYS A 332 -0.19 -37.53 -1.78
N HIS A 333 0.48 -38.52 -2.39
CA HIS A 333 0.02 -39.89 -2.63
C HIS A 333 -1.38 -40.00 -3.23
N ASP A 334 -1.44 -40.43 -4.50
CA ASP A 334 -2.51 -41.31 -4.96
C ASP A 334 -2.77 -42.36 -3.88
N GLU A 335 -3.88 -42.22 -3.16
CA GLU A 335 -4.32 -43.13 -2.11
C GLU A 335 -4.76 -44.47 -2.73
N VAL A 336 -3.78 -45.22 -3.22
CA VAL A 336 -3.91 -46.66 -3.45
C VAL A 336 -4.18 -47.29 -2.09
N LEU A 337 -5.17 -48.18 -2.03
CA LEU A 337 -5.39 -48.98 -0.83
C LEU A 337 -4.10 -49.71 -0.49
N LEU A 338 -3.62 -49.52 0.74
CA LEU A 338 -2.46 -50.22 1.24
C LEU A 338 -2.80 -51.72 1.28
N LYS A 339 -1.97 -52.53 0.62
CA LYS A 339 -2.08 -53.98 0.70
C LYS A 339 -1.96 -54.40 2.16
N ASN A 340 -2.95 -55.14 2.67
CA ASN A 340 -3.01 -55.56 4.06
C ASN A 340 -1.89 -56.55 4.38
N CYS A 341 -0.82 -56.05 5.02
CA CYS A 341 0.29 -56.88 5.48
C CYS A 341 0.06 -57.50 6.87
N LYS A 342 -1.12 -57.29 7.47
CA LYS A 342 -1.50 -57.76 8.82
C LYS A 342 -2.85 -58.47 8.81
N PRO A 343 -3.00 -59.59 8.07
CA PRO A 343 -4.27 -60.31 7.92
C PRO A 343 -4.80 -60.92 9.23
N LYS A 344 -3.93 -61.10 10.24
CA LYS A 344 -4.34 -61.52 11.59
C LYS A 344 -5.02 -60.40 12.41
N ILE A 345 -4.93 -59.15 11.94
CA ILE A 345 -5.53 -57.98 12.61
C ILE A 345 -6.68 -57.44 11.77
N PHE A 346 -6.48 -57.23 10.47
CA PHE A 346 -7.46 -56.60 9.59
C PHE A 346 -8.08 -57.56 8.58
N LYS A 347 -9.38 -57.40 8.32
CA LYS A 347 -10.17 -58.21 7.37
C LYS A 347 -9.76 -58.00 5.91
N ASN A 348 -9.34 -56.80 5.53
CA ASN A 348 -9.07 -56.42 4.13
C ASN A 348 -8.17 -55.17 4.03
N ASP A 349 -7.74 -54.86 2.81
CA ASP A 349 -6.89 -53.71 2.48
C ASP A 349 -7.54 -52.38 2.87
N LEU A 350 -8.87 -52.28 2.74
CA LEU A 350 -9.63 -51.12 3.17
C LEU A 350 -9.51 -50.86 4.68
N GLY A 351 -9.67 -51.92 5.49
CA GLY A 351 -9.53 -51.84 6.94
C GLY A 351 -8.10 -51.47 7.36
N PHE A 352 -7.09 -52.05 6.71
CA PHE A 352 -5.69 -51.72 6.98
C PHE A 352 -5.34 -50.27 6.61
N THR A 353 -5.82 -49.81 5.45
CA THR A 353 -5.64 -48.43 4.99
C THR A 353 -6.32 -47.43 5.93
N LEU A 354 -7.56 -47.71 6.34
CA LEU A 354 -8.32 -46.87 7.27
C LEU A 354 -7.61 -46.77 8.63
N PHE A 355 -7.14 -47.91 9.16
CA PHE A 355 -6.36 -47.90 10.39
C PHE A 355 -5.10 -47.05 10.28
N THR A 356 -4.31 -47.23 9.20
CA THR A 356 -3.05 -46.52 9.02
C THR A 356 -3.27 -45.00 8.97
N LYS A 357 -4.33 -44.54 8.28
CA LYS A 357 -4.69 -43.12 8.25
C LYS A 357 -5.10 -42.59 9.62
N MET A 358 -5.93 -43.34 10.35
CA MET A 358 -6.34 -42.95 11.70
C MET A 358 -5.17 -42.97 12.69
N PHE A 359 -4.26 -43.92 12.55
CA PHE A 359 -3.04 -44.01 13.34
C PHE A 359 -2.16 -42.77 13.12
N GLU A 360 -1.89 -42.39 11.87
CA GLU A 360 -1.09 -41.20 11.54
C GLU A 360 -1.66 -39.90 12.12
N LEU A 361 -2.98 -39.79 12.22
CA LEU A 361 -3.63 -38.63 12.84
C LEU A 361 -3.53 -38.64 14.37
N TYR A 362 -3.51 -39.82 14.98
CA TYR A 362 -3.52 -39.97 16.43
C TYR A 362 -2.14 -40.17 17.04
N LYS A 363 -1.13 -40.52 16.25
CA LYS A 363 0.18 -40.90 16.78
C LYS A 363 0.86 -39.76 17.55
N ASP A 364 0.59 -38.51 17.19
CA ASP A 364 1.18 -37.34 17.86
C ASP A 364 0.28 -36.75 18.96
N GLU A 365 -0.87 -37.38 19.23
CA GLU A 365 -1.77 -36.95 20.31
C GLU A 365 -1.41 -37.60 21.65
N ASN A 366 -1.37 -36.82 22.74
CA ASN A 366 -1.12 -37.31 24.10
C ASN A 366 -2.29 -38.11 24.73
N LYS A 367 -3.04 -38.89 23.93
CA LYS A 367 -4.29 -39.57 24.32
C LYS A 367 -4.41 -41.00 23.78
N ASP A 368 -3.30 -41.70 23.62
CA ASP A 368 -3.22 -43.05 23.04
C ASP A 368 -4.30 -44.01 23.52
N ASN A 369 -4.44 -44.17 24.85
CA ASN A 369 -5.41 -45.13 25.40
C ASN A 369 -6.85 -44.82 24.95
N ALA A 370 -7.25 -43.54 24.92
CA ALA A 370 -8.58 -43.14 24.47
C ALA A 370 -8.73 -43.21 22.94
N ASN A 371 -7.69 -42.85 22.19
CA ASN A 371 -7.70 -42.83 20.73
C ASN A 371 -7.78 -44.24 20.14
N PHE A 372 -6.91 -45.13 20.60
CA PHE A 372 -6.83 -46.49 20.07
C PHE A 372 -7.91 -47.41 20.64
N SER A 373 -8.41 -47.16 21.85
CA SER A 373 -9.61 -47.84 22.36
C SER A 373 -10.86 -47.47 21.55
N PHE A 374 -11.03 -46.20 21.18
CA PHE A 374 -12.08 -45.78 20.25
C PHE A 374 -11.93 -46.47 18.90
N LEU A 375 -10.73 -46.43 18.30
CA LEU A 375 -10.47 -46.99 16.98
C LEU A 375 -10.75 -48.51 16.94
N PHE A 376 -10.37 -49.24 17.98
CA PHE A 376 -10.70 -50.66 18.12
C PHE A 376 -12.21 -50.89 18.01
N PHE A 377 -13.04 -50.18 18.79
CA PHE A 377 -14.49 -50.37 18.75
C PHE A 377 -15.11 -49.92 17.44
N ALA A 378 -14.65 -48.80 16.87
CA ALA A 378 -15.13 -48.30 15.58
C ALA A 378 -14.85 -49.28 14.41
N MET A 379 -13.74 -50.02 14.49
CA MET A 379 -13.32 -50.96 13.45
C MET A 379 -13.74 -52.42 13.73
N LYS A 380 -14.06 -52.78 14.98
CA LYS A 380 -14.31 -54.16 15.41
C LYS A 380 -15.30 -54.92 14.54
N LYS A 381 -16.43 -54.27 14.20
CA LYS A 381 -17.50 -54.91 13.43
C LYS A 381 -17.08 -55.17 11.98
N ASP A 382 -16.52 -54.14 11.33
CA ASP A 382 -16.41 -54.11 9.87
C ASP A 382 -15.00 -54.48 9.37
N PHE A 383 -13.96 -54.32 10.19
CA PHE A 383 -12.57 -54.30 9.71
C PHE A 383 -11.57 -55.11 10.53
N LEU A 384 -11.86 -55.51 11.77
CA LEU A 384 -10.92 -56.29 12.61
C LEU A 384 -11.31 -57.77 12.72
N VAL A 385 -10.31 -58.66 12.78
CA VAL A 385 -10.48 -60.10 13.08
C VAL A 385 -9.87 -60.53 14.42
N CYS A 386 -9.18 -59.63 15.11
CA CYS A 386 -8.39 -59.95 16.29
C CYS A 386 -9.13 -59.70 17.61
N SER A 387 -8.60 -60.24 18.72
CA SER A 387 -9.08 -59.92 20.07
C SER A 387 -8.59 -58.53 20.53
N GLN A 388 -9.09 -58.07 21.67
CA GLN A 388 -8.58 -56.83 22.30
C GLN A 388 -7.10 -56.96 22.66
N VAL A 389 -6.69 -58.13 23.17
CA VAL A 389 -5.29 -58.41 23.56
C VAL A 389 -4.38 -58.37 22.33
N ASP A 390 -4.81 -59.00 21.23
CA ASP A 390 -4.04 -59.01 19.99
C ASP A 390 -3.89 -57.61 19.39
N PHE A 391 -4.91 -56.77 19.50
CA PHE A 391 -4.85 -55.39 19.01
C PHE A 391 -3.91 -54.51 19.84
N VAL A 392 -3.88 -54.70 21.17
CA VAL A 392 -2.92 -54.02 22.07
C VAL A 392 -1.49 -54.46 21.73
N ASN A 393 -1.24 -55.76 21.60
CA ASN A 393 0.06 -56.29 21.22
C ASN A 393 0.51 -55.79 19.84
N PHE A 394 -0.43 -55.65 18.90
CA PHE A 394 -0.17 -55.09 17.58
C PHE A 394 0.30 -53.63 17.65
N LEU A 395 -0.34 -52.79 18.47
CA LEU A 395 0.07 -51.40 18.68
C LEU A 395 1.43 -51.27 19.37
N GLN A 396 1.77 -52.21 20.24
CA GLN A 396 3.06 -52.28 20.93
C GLN A 396 4.20 -52.84 20.06
N SER A 397 3.90 -53.32 18.85
CA SER A 397 4.95 -53.81 17.95
C SER A 397 5.87 -52.68 17.47
N GLU A 398 7.09 -53.03 17.09
CA GLU A 398 8.13 -52.09 16.62
C GLU A 398 7.67 -51.15 15.49
N ASN A 399 6.66 -51.57 14.72
CA ASN A 399 6.12 -50.78 13.61
C ASN A 399 5.21 -49.62 14.04
N TYR A 400 4.65 -49.66 15.25
CA TYR A 400 3.65 -48.68 15.71
C TYR A 400 4.05 -48.03 17.04
N ASP A 401 4.79 -48.72 17.90
CA ASP A 401 5.38 -48.17 19.13
C ASP A 401 4.39 -47.33 19.98
N ARG A 402 3.19 -47.87 20.20
CA ARG A 402 2.17 -47.23 21.04
C ARG A 402 1.85 -48.11 22.24
N ASN A 403 2.20 -47.60 23.43
CA ASN A 403 2.05 -48.33 24.67
C ASN A 403 0.69 -48.03 25.33
N ILE A 404 -0.30 -48.89 25.09
CA ILE A 404 -1.58 -48.87 25.80
C ILE A 404 -1.73 -50.14 26.65
N ASN A 405 -2.19 -49.99 27.90
CA ASN A 405 -2.28 -51.13 28.82
C ASN A 405 -3.45 -52.07 28.50
N LYS A 406 -4.56 -51.53 28.00
CA LYS A 406 -5.79 -52.29 27.66
C LYS A 406 -6.71 -51.45 26.79
N ILE A 407 -7.67 -52.10 26.14
CA ILE A 407 -8.81 -51.40 25.52
C ILE A 407 -9.79 -50.94 26.60
N ASP A 408 -9.99 -49.63 26.72
CA ASP A 408 -10.94 -49.01 27.64
C ASP A 408 -12.38 -49.22 27.15
N SER A 409 -13.10 -50.15 27.79
CA SER A 409 -14.48 -50.50 27.46
C SER A 409 -15.46 -49.33 27.57
N ARG A 410 -15.10 -48.22 28.24
CA ARG A 410 -15.92 -47.00 28.25
C ARG A 410 -16.03 -46.37 26.86
N GLN A 411 -15.05 -46.60 25.99
CA GLN A 411 -15.08 -46.09 24.61
C GLN A 411 -16.13 -46.81 23.74
N TRP A 412 -16.62 -48.00 24.12
CA TRP A 412 -17.72 -48.68 23.43
C TRP A 412 -19.04 -47.89 23.51
N ARG A 413 -19.25 -47.13 24.59
CA ARG A 413 -20.47 -46.34 24.83
C ARG A 413 -20.40 -44.94 24.25
N LEU A 414 -19.24 -44.52 23.73
CA LEU A 414 -19.15 -43.26 23.02
C LEU A 414 -19.96 -43.40 21.74
N ASP A 415 -21.05 -42.66 21.69
CA ASP A 415 -21.95 -42.61 20.55
C ASP A 415 -21.14 -42.39 19.26
N LEU A 416 -21.07 -43.45 18.45
CA LEU A 416 -20.43 -43.46 17.13
C LEU A 416 -21.14 -42.52 16.14
N SER A 417 -22.23 -41.86 16.53
CA SER A 417 -22.89 -40.85 15.71
C SER A 417 -22.64 -39.40 16.15
N GLY A 418 -22.18 -39.16 17.40
CA GLY A 418 -22.17 -37.82 17.99
C GLY A 418 -20.80 -37.14 18.14
N ASN A 419 -19.73 -37.90 18.38
CA ASN A 419 -18.44 -37.31 18.76
C ASN A 419 -17.53 -36.98 17.55
N ASN A 420 -16.59 -36.04 17.74
CA ASN A 420 -15.67 -35.58 16.68
C ASN A 420 -14.81 -36.72 16.09
N LYS A 421 -14.40 -37.69 16.91
CA LYS A 421 -13.59 -38.83 16.45
C LYS A 421 -14.38 -39.72 15.49
N SER A 422 -15.65 -39.92 15.75
CA SER A 422 -16.53 -40.71 14.89
C SER A 422 -16.88 -40.01 13.59
N LYS A 423 -17.10 -38.69 13.64
CA LYS A 423 -17.27 -37.89 12.41
C LYS A 423 -16.03 -37.97 11.50
N LEU A 424 -14.84 -37.83 12.08
CA LEU A 424 -13.58 -37.96 11.36
C LEU A 424 -13.39 -39.37 10.78
N TYR A 425 -13.58 -40.40 11.61
CA TYR A 425 -13.49 -41.80 11.20
C TYR A 425 -14.45 -42.14 10.04
N ASN A 426 -15.73 -41.75 10.16
CA ASN A 426 -16.72 -42.00 9.12
C ASN A 426 -16.43 -41.22 7.84
N SER A 427 -15.94 -39.98 7.94
CA SER A 427 -15.51 -39.19 6.77
C SER A 427 -14.41 -39.92 5.98
N ILE A 428 -13.35 -40.38 6.65
CA ILE A 428 -12.25 -41.11 6.01
C ILE A 428 -12.74 -42.47 5.46
N LYS A 429 -13.56 -43.20 6.24
CA LYS A 429 -14.16 -44.47 5.81
C LYS A 429 -14.99 -44.31 4.53
N ASP A 430 -15.86 -43.31 4.48
CA ASP A 430 -16.75 -43.06 3.34
C ASP A 430 -15.96 -42.67 2.09
N GLN A 431 -14.90 -41.88 2.25
CA GLN A 431 -13.99 -41.52 1.15
C GLN A 431 -13.33 -42.78 0.56
N LEU A 432 -12.76 -43.63 1.41
CA LEU A 432 -12.11 -44.88 0.97
C LEU A 432 -13.12 -45.85 0.35
N GLN A 433 -14.34 -45.96 0.89
CA GLN A 433 -15.38 -46.84 0.36
C GLN A 433 -15.91 -46.37 -1.00
N LYS A 434 -16.13 -45.08 -1.20
CA LYS A 434 -16.55 -44.51 -2.49
C LYS A 434 -15.50 -44.76 -3.58
N LYS A 435 -14.21 -44.65 -3.24
CA LYS A 435 -13.10 -44.93 -4.17
C LYS A 435 -12.97 -46.41 -4.49
N HIS A 436 -13.06 -47.30 -3.49
CA HIS A 436 -13.04 -48.74 -3.71
C HIS A 436 -14.15 -49.17 -4.67
N LYS A 437 -15.39 -48.70 -4.47
CA LYS A 437 -16.51 -48.99 -5.37
C LYS A 437 -16.30 -48.51 -6.81
N LYS A 438 -15.56 -47.42 -7.03
CA LYS A 438 -15.23 -46.91 -8.38
C LYS A 438 -14.11 -47.69 -9.07
N SER A 439 -13.25 -48.39 -8.33
CA SER A 439 -12.12 -49.15 -8.89
C SER A 439 -12.47 -50.63 -9.16
N THR A 440 -13.66 -51.08 -8.73
CA THR A 440 -14.17 -52.45 -8.96
C THR A 440 -15.24 -52.52 -10.05
N ILE A 441 -15.57 -51.39 -10.68
CA ILE A 441 -16.40 -51.26 -11.88
C ILE A 441 -15.44 -50.98 -13.03
#